data_AF-A0AAE9CZX4-F1
#
_entry.id   AF-A0AAE9CZX4-F1
#
_cell.length_a   1.000
_cell.length_b   1.000
_cell.length_c   1.000
_cell.angle_alpha   90.00
_cell.angle_beta   90.00
_cell.angle_gamma   90.00
#
_symmetry.space_group_name_H-M   'P 1'
#
loop_
_entity.id
_entity.type
_entity.pdbx_description
1 polymer ?
#
loop_
_entity_poly.entity_id
_entity_poly.type
_entity_poly.pdbx_seq_one_letter_code
_entity_poly.pdbx_strand_id
1 'polypeptide(L)'
;MTLLHSYGEITIVSGIFILVFERYASVFFPTFRLSETYKLWFSLIIIIYLISLSSYLYMMNIVKSVFALLYCTIFASVLYLVSFILVMYLFCVAKKRYYETLGIISLTKRYMLSESYELCRSSLPATISSLAINIVVFISFWCLLFDVIPQTKGQEFFVLANMTLNLTATLFPILFIIGSRKIRRRFAKINPFNQQQEIKEEQQMGVRKLDGHRISFNQSQNEYFEQLQSSWA
;
A
#
# COMPACT_ATOMS: atom_id res chain seq x y z
N MET A 1 -25.85 -12.44 0.11
CA MET A 1 -25.13 -11.28 -0.45
C MET A 1 -24.64 -10.30 0.60
N THR A 2 -25.38 -10.04 1.69
CA THR A 2 -24.96 -9.14 2.79
C THR A 2 -23.63 -9.52 3.42
N LEU A 3 -23.37 -10.81 3.64
CA LEU A 3 -22.15 -11.30 4.28
C LEU A 3 -20.88 -11.02 3.43
N LEU A 4 -21.00 -11.13 2.09
CA LEU A 4 -19.91 -10.81 1.16
C LEU A 4 -19.62 -9.30 1.14
N HIS A 5 -20.68 -8.48 1.25
CA HIS A 5 -20.56 -7.03 1.33
C HIS A 5 -19.85 -6.59 2.62
N SER A 6 -20.31 -7.08 3.78
CA SER A 6 -19.66 -6.79 5.07
C SER A 6 -18.22 -7.27 5.12
N TYR A 7 -17.93 -8.42 4.49
CA TYR A 7 -16.56 -8.92 4.35
C TYR A 7 -15.70 -7.97 3.52
N GLY A 8 -16.21 -7.48 2.39
CA GLY A 8 -15.49 -6.54 1.53
C GLY A 8 -15.13 -5.24 2.25
N GLU A 9 -16.09 -4.63 2.93
CA GLU A 9 -15.91 -3.36 3.66
C GLU A 9 -14.73 -3.42 4.64
N ILE A 10 -14.75 -4.38 5.56
CA ILE A 10 -13.74 -4.51 6.61
C ILE A 10 -12.37 -4.94 6.06
N THR A 11 -12.37 -5.78 5.02
CA THR A 11 -11.14 -6.28 4.39
C THR A 11 -10.41 -5.16 3.65
N ILE A 12 -11.12 -4.27 2.97
CA ILE A 12 -10.53 -3.11 2.29
C ILE A 12 -9.86 -2.18 3.31
N VAL A 13 -10.59 -1.80 4.36
CA VAL A 13 -10.09 -0.89 5.40
C VAL A 13 -8.86 -1.49 6.09
N SER A 14 -8.97 -2.75 6.52
CA SER A 14 -7.90 -3.45 7.23
C SER A 14 -6.70 -3.70 6.33
N GLY A 15 -6.93 -4.02 5.05
CA GLY A 15 -5.86 -4.21 4.06
C GLY A 15 -5.07 -2.93 3.82
N ILE A 16 -5.73 -1.78 3.73
CA ILE A 16 -5.06 -0.47 3.64
C ILE A 16 -4.23 -0.23 4.90
N PHE A 17 -4.77 -0.47 6.08
CA PHE A 17 -4.05 -0.29 7.35
C PHE A 17 -2.80 -1.19 7.42
N ILE A 18 -2.93 -2.49 7.10
CA ILE A 18 -1.82 -3.44 7.10
C ILE A 18 -0.74 -3.02 6.11
N LEU A 19 -1.14 -2.56 4.91
CA LEU A 19 -0.20 -2.04 3.92
C LEU A 19 0.55 -0.83 4.46
N VAL A 20 -0.14 0.14 5.07
CA VAL A 20 0.49 1.33 5.65
C VAL A 20 1.45 0.95 6.79
N PHE A 21 1.06 0.01 7.64
CA PHE A 21 1.90 -0.50 8.72
C PHE A 21 3.17 -1.19 8.18
N GLU A 22 3.03 -2.05 7.17
CA GLU A 22 4.15 -2.71 6.48
C GLU A 22 5.13 -1.68 5.91
N ARG A 23 4.60 -0.60 5.31
CA ARG A 23 5.43 0.51 4.81
C ARG A 23 6.13 1.24 5.95
N TYR A 24 5.46 1.45 7.08
CA TYR A 24 6.03 2.13 8.24
C TYR A 24 7.26 1.38 8.74
N ALA A 25 7.12 0.06 8.93
CA ALA A 25 8.23 -0.80 9.31
C ALA A 25 9.38 -0.72 8.30
N SER A 26 9.09 -0.70 6.99
CA SER A 26 10.12 -0.64 5.94
C SER A 26 10.95 0.65 5.93
N VAL A 27 10.34 1.79 6.25
CA VAL A 27 11.03 3.10 6.30
C VAL A 27 11.89 3.23 7.55
N PHE A 28 11.39 2.74 8.69
CA PHE A 28 12.09 2.88 9.97
C PHE A 28 13.19 1.84 10.16
N PHE A 29 12.97 0.61 9.70
CA PHE A 29 13.84 -0.52 9.93
C PHE A 29 14.03 -1.38 8.66
N PRO A 30 14.82 -0.93 7.68
CA PRO A 30 15.01 -1.64 6.41
C PRO A 30 15.60 -3.05 6.59
N THR A 31 16.48 -3.25 7.58
CA THR A 31 17.06 -4.56 7.91
C THR A 31 16.15 -5.45 8.74
N PHE A 32 15.15 -4.88 9.42
CA PHE A 32 14.20 -5.64 10.25
C PHE A 32 13.21 -6.43 9.40
N ARG A 33 12.98 -6.04 8.13
CA ARG A 33 12.13 -6.83 7.21
C ARG A 33 12.64 -8.24 6.96
N LEU A 34 13.95 -8.45 7.12
CA LEU A 34 14.63 -9.74 6.98
C LEU A 34 14.71 -10.52 8.31
N SER A 35 14.32 -9.91 9.44
CA SER A 35 14.40 -10.56 10.75
C SER A 35 13.19 -11.44 11.04
N GLU A 36 13.42 -12.53 11.78
CA GLU A 36 12.34 -13.42 12.25
C GLU A 36 11.34 -12.68 13.18
N THR A 37 11.81 -11.66 13.89
CA THR A 37 10.95 -10.80 14.71
C THR A 37 9.90 -10.06 13.89
N TYR A 38 10.22 -9.60 12.68
CA TYR A 38 9.22 -8.98 11.81
C TYR A 38 8.13 -9.97 11.39
N LYS A 39 8.50 -11.23 11.10
CA LYS A 39 7.52 -12.27 10.75
C LYS A 39 6.56 -12.54 11.91
N LEU A 40 7.05 -12.56 13.15
CA LEU A 40 6.21 -12.72 14.35
C LEU A 40 5.25 -11.53 14.52
N TRP A 41 5.74 -10.29 14.41
CA TRP A 41 4.88 -9.10 14.49
C TRP A 41 3.83 -9.07 13.39
N PHE A 42 4.21 -9.40 12.16
CA PHE A 42 3.28 -9.44 11.02
C PHE A 42 2.24 -10.55 11.18
N SER A 43 2.64 -11.72 11.67
CA SER A 43 1.71 -12.81 12.01
C SER A 43 0.69 -12.40 13.07
N LEU A 44 1.14 -11.70 14.11
CA LEU A 44 0.26 -11.17 15.16
C LEU A 44 -0.77 -10.18 14.61
N ILE A 45 -0.38 -9.33 13.65
CA ILE A 45 -1.31 -8.41 12.97
C ILE A 45 -2.36 -9.17 12.15
N ILE A 46 -1.97 -10.26 11.49
CA ILE A 46 -2.92 -11.11 10.76
C ILE A 46 -3.93 -11.74 11.74
N ILE A 47 -3.49 -12.20 12.90
CA ILE A 47 -4.38 -12.75 13.93
C ILE A 47 -5.37 -11.68 14.43
N ILE A 48 -4.88 -10.47 14.73
CA ILE A 48 -5.75 -9.35 15.11
C ILE A 48 -6.77 -9.04 14.02
N TYR A 49 -6.36 -9.07 12.76
CA TYR A 49 -7.26 -8.90 11.62
C TYR A 49 -8.34 -9.99 11.55
N LEU A 50 -8.00 -11.26 11.79
CA LEU A 50 -9.00 -12.33 11.80
C LEU A 50 -10.02 -12.18 12.93
N ILE A 51 -9.56 -11.72 14.10
CA ILE A 51 -10.43 -11.43 15.25
C ILE A 51 -11.34 -10.24 14.93
N SER A 52 -10.79 -9.14 14.37
CA SER A 52 -11.57 -7.96 14.02
C SER A 52 -12.59 -8.27 12.94
N LEU A 53 -12.20 -9.04 11.91
CA LEU A 53 -13.09 -9.54 10.86
C LEU A 53 -14.26 -10.33 11.45
N SER A 54 -13.96 -11.27 12.35
CA SER A 54 -14.98 -12.10 13.00
C SER A 54 -15.94 -11.24 13.84
N SER A 55 -15.42 -10.26 14.58
CA SER A 55 -16.22 -9.34 15.38
C SER A 55 -17.12 -8.43 14.51
N TYR A 56 -16.60 -7.93 13.39
CA TYR A 56 -17.33 -7.08 12.45
C TYR A 56 -18.47 -7.86 11.78
N LEU A 57 -18.19 -9.09 11.32
CA LEU A 57 -19.20 -9.95 10.72
C LEU A 57 -20.29 -10.34 11.73
N TYR A 58 -19.92 -10.63 12.98
CA TYR A 58 -20.87 -10.94 14.05
C TYR A 58 -21.81 -9.75 14.32
N MET A 59 -21.25 -8.55 14.51
CA MET A 59 -22.03 -7.34 14.77
C MET A 59 -22.97 -7.02 13.60
N MET A 60 -22.46 -7.04 12.37
CA MET A 60 -23.20 -6.62 11.18
C MET A 60 -24.26 -7.63 10.72
N ASN A 61 -24.00 -8.94 10.85
CA ASN A 61 -24.88 -9.98 10.30
C ASN A 61 -25.76 -10.69 11.33
N ILE A 62 -25.37 -10.76 12.61
CA ILE A 62 -26.13 -11.50 13.64
C ILE A 62 -26.93 -10.53 14.50
N VAL A 63 -26.28 -9.53 15.12
CA VAL A 63 -26.93 -8.61 16.06
C VAL A 63 -27.91 -7.68 15.35
N LYS A 64 -27.53 -7.13 14.18
CA LYS A 64 -28.35 -6.27 13.32
C LYS A 64 -29.08 -5.12 14.06
N SER A 65 -28.47 -4.60 15.12
CA SER A 65 -28.99 -3.45 15.86
C SER A 65 -28.44 -2.13 15.32
N VAL A 66 -29.13 -1.02 15.59
CA VAL A 66 -28.62 0.33 15.27
C VAL A 66 -27.26 0.57 15.93
N PHE A 67 -27.06 0.03 17.14
CA PHE A 67 -25.79 0.07 17.85
C PHE A 67 -24.69 -0.68 17.09
N ALA A 68 -24.99 -1.86 16.52
CA ALA A 68 -24.02 -2.63 15.74
C ALA A 68 -23.59 -1.88 14.47
N LEU A 69 -24.52 -1.21 13.80
CA LEU A 69 -24.22 -0.36 12.64
C LEU A 69 -23.30 0.82 13.02
N LEU A 70 -23.58 1.49 14.14
CA LEU A 70 -22.74 2.56 14.67
C LEU A 70 -21.35 2.07 15.05
N TYR A 71 -21.25 0.92 15.71
CA TYR A 71 -19.97 0.31 16.06
C TYR A 71 -19.12 0.02 14.80
N CYS A 72 -19.71 -0.62 13.79
CA CYS A 72 -19.01 -0.96 12.55
C CYS A 72 -18.54 0.28 11.77
N THR A 73 -19.40 1.29 11.66
CA THR A 73 -19.08 2.55 10.96
C THR A 73 -17.99 3.35 11.69
N ILE A 74 -18.07 3.48 13.02
CA ILE A 74 -17.03 4.14 13.82
C ILE A 74 -15.71 3.36 13.72
N PHE A 75 -15.74 2.05 13.86
CA PHE A 75 -14.55 1.20 13.78
C PHE A 75 -13.81 1.35 12.45
N ALA A 76 -14.53 1.24 11.32
CA ALA A 76 -13.95 1.42 9.99
C ALA A 76 -13.37 2.83 9.80
N SER A 77 -14.04 3.84 10.34
CA SER A 77 -13.64 5.24 10.19
C SER A 77 -12.41 5.60 11.00
N VAL A 78 -12.30 5.08 12.23
CA VAL A 78 -11.10 5.22 13.06
C VAL A 78 -9.90 4.59 12.36
N LEU A 79 -10.06 3.39 11.77
CA LEU A 79 -8.99 2.75 11.01
C LEU A 79 -8.55 3.58 9.79
N TYR A 80 -9.49 4.17 9.06
CA TYR A 80 -9.16 5.07 7.95
C TYR A 80 -8.40 6.32 8.43
N LEU A 81 -8.87 6.97 9.49
CA LEU A 81 -8.23 8.18 10.02
C LEU A 81 -6.82 7.90 10.52
N VAL A 82 -6.62 6.81 11.26
CA VAL A 82 -5.29 6.38 11.72
C VAL A 82 -4.37 6.07 10.53
N SER A 83 -4.88 5.35 9.52
CA SER A 83 -4.13 5.05 8.30
C SER A 83 -3.70 6.32 7.57
N PHE A 84 -4.56 7.33 7.50
CA PHE A 84 -4.26 8.63 6.88
C PHE A 84 -3.14 9.37 7.60
N ILE A 85 -3.24 9.50 8.92
CA ILE A 85 -2.20 10.17 9.72
C ILE A 85 -0.86 9.44 9.56
N LEU A 86 -0.87 8.10 9.62
CA LEU A 86 0.34 7.30 9.44
C LEU A 86 0.98 7.49 8.07
N VAL A 87 0.20 7.49 6.97
CA VAL A 87 0.72 7.73 5.61
C VAL A 87 1.38 9.10 5.49
N MET A 88 0.72 10.14 5.99
CA MET A 88 1.25 11.52 5.92
C MET A 88 2.54 11.65 6.73
N TYR A 89 2.57 11.11 7.95
CA TYR A 89 3.77 11.09 8.77
C TYR A 89 4.92 10.33 8.10
N LEU A 90 4.62 9.15 7.59
CA LEU A 90 5.58 8.26 6.95
C LEU A 90 6.19 8.87 5.70
N PHE A 91 5.40 9.59 4.91
CA PHE A 91 5.91 10.33 3.76
C PHE A 91 6.93 11.41 4.17
N CYS A 92 6.59 12.22 5.17
CA CYS A 92 7.47 13.26 5.68
C CYS A 92 8.78 12.67 6.21
N VAL A 93 8.71 11.59 7.00
CA VAL A 93 9.90 10.95 7.56
C VAL A 93 10.72 10.22 6.50
N ALA A 94 10.09 9.50 5.57
CA ALA A 94 10.79 8.83 4.48
C ALA A 94 11.55 9.83 3.61
N LYS A 95 10.92 10.96 3.28
CA LYS A 95 11.55 12.06 2.55
C LYS A 95 12.76 12.60 3.33
N LYS A 96 12.56 12.97 4.60
CA LYS A 96 13.62 13.53 5.46
C LYS A 96 14.82 12.57 5.56
N ARG A 97 14.57 11.30 5.91
CA ARG A 97 15.63 10.28 5.98
C ARG A 97 16.33 10.07 4.66
N TYR A 98 15.62 9.99 3.54
CA TYR A 98 16.25 9.79 2.24
C TYR A 98 17.28 10.89 1.92
N TYR A 99 16.94 12.15 2.19
CA TYR A 99 17.85 13.28 1.94
C TYR A 99 18.99 13.38 2.95
N GLU A 100 18.74 13.13 4.24
CA GLU A 100 19.77 13.17 5.29
C GLU A 100 20.81 12.05 5.15
N THR A 101 20.45 10.95 4.50
CA THR A 101 21.28 9.74 4.39
C THR A 101 22.13 9.70 3.12
N LEU A 102 22.06 10.75 2.28
CA LEU A 102 22.84 10.86 1.05
C LEU A 102 24.34 11.01 1.36
N GLY A 103 25.11 9.97 1.02
CA GLY A 103 26.59 10.01 1.06
C GLY A 103 27.25 9.46 2.33
N ILE A 104 26.49 9.10 3.37
CA ILE A 104 27.04 8.68 4.67
C ILE A 104 26.93 7.15 4.90
N ILE A 105 25.91 6.50 4.32
CA ILE A 105 25.59 5.09 4.60
C ILE A 105 26.07 4.16 3.50
N SER A 106 26.43 2.92 3.87
CA SER A 106 26.81 1.84 2.96
C SER A 106 25.80 1.61 1.82
N LEU A 107 26.31 1.26 0.64
CA LEU A 107 25.53 1.15 -0.61
C LEU A 107 24.27 0.27 -0.44
N THR A 108 24.40 -0.86 0.26
CA THR A 108 23.31 -1.83 0.49
C THR A 108 22.16 -1.23 1.30
N LYS A 109 22.46 -0.51 2.38
CA LYS A 109 21.44 0.15 3.21
C LYS A 109 20.79 1.32 2.45
N ARG A 110 21.58 2.07 1.66
CA ARG A 110 21.08 3.15 0.81
C ARG A 110 20.13 2.64 -0.26
N TYR A 111 20.42 1.49 -0.87
CA TYR A 111 19.52 0.87 -1.82
C TYR A 111 18.20 0.46 -1.17
N MET A 112 18.24 -0.23 -0.03
CA MET A 112 17.02 -0.63 0.70
C MET A 112 16.15 0.57 1.09
N LEU A 113 16.77 1.68 1.48
CA LEU A 113 16.07 2.93 1.79
C LEU A 113 15.45 3.55 0.52
N SER A 114 16.17 3.54 -0.60
CA SER A 114 15.67 4.06 -1.88
C SER A 114 14.49 3.25 -2.42
N GLU A 115 14.52 1.92 -2.26
CA GLU A 115 13.43 1.04 -2.65
C GLU A 115 12.20 1.27 -1.77
N SER A 116 12.39 1.40 -0.45
CA SER A 116 11.31 1.71 0.48
C SER A 116 10.68 3.08 0.18
N TYR A 117 11.50 4.07 -0.19
CA TYR A 117 11.04 5.39 -0.61
C TYR A 117 10.27 5.37 -1.94
N GLU A 118 10.74 4.65 -2.97
CA GLU A 118 10.01 4.49 -4.22
C GLU A 118 8.67 3.78 -4.01
N LEU A 119 8.64 2.76 -3.16
CA LEU A 119 7.42 2.04 -2.79
C LEU A 119 6.42 2.96 -2.06
N CYS A 120 6.87 3.78 -1.13
CA CYS A 120 6.01 4.75 -0.45
C CYS A 120 5.50 5.82 -1.42
N ARG A 121 6.36 6.35 -2.29
CA ARG A 121 5.99 7.36 -3.27
C ARG A 121 4.95 6.84 -4.28
N SER A 122 5.04 5.57 -4.68
CA SER A 122 4.12 4.96 -5.63
C SER A 122 2.77 4.58 -5.01
N SER A 123 2.74 4.20 -3.73
CA SER A 123 1.49 3.85 -3.03
C SER A 123 0.74 5.06 -2.45
N LEU A 124 1.45 6.15 -2.14
CA LEU A 124 0.90 7.35 -1.52
C LEU A 124 -0.29 7.99 -2.26
N PRO A 125 -0.26 8.22 -3.59
CA PRO A 125 -1.42 8.82 -4.27
C PRO A 125 -2.64 7.90 -4.21
N ALA A 126 -2.44 6.57 -4.27
CA ALA A 126 -3.53 5.60 -4.18
C ALA A 126 -4.13 5.55 -2.76
N THR A 127 -3.28 5.54 -1.73
CA THR A 127 -3.73 5.56 -0.33
C THR A 127 -4.41 6.88 0.02
N ILE A 128 -3.83 8.03 -0.33
CA ILE A 128 -4.44 9.34 -0.06
C ILE A 128 -5.78 9.48 -0.79
N SER A 129 -5.87 9.09 -2.07
CA SER A 129 -7.14 9.20 -2.82
C SER A 129 -8.24 8.33 -2.21
N SER A 130 -7.91 7.07 -1.87
CA SER A 130 -8.86 6.17 -1.22
C SER A 130 -9.28 6.69 0.17
N LEU A 131 -8.34 7.21 0.95
CA LEU A 131 -8.61 7.77 2.27
C LEU A 131 -9.44 9.05 2.21
N ALA A 132 -9.14 9.95 1.27
CA ALA A 132 -9.88 11.20 1.09
C ALA A 132 -11.35 10.94 0.74
N ILE A 133 -11.61 10.01 -0.19
CA ILE A 133 -12.98 9.61 -0.55
C ILE A 133 -13.72 9.03 0.65
N ASN A 134 -13.07 8.15 1.42
CA ASN A 134 -13.66 7.54 2.61
C ASN A 134 -13.92 8.53 3.75
N ILE A 135 -13.06 9.54 3.93
CA ILE A 135 -13.27 10.63 4.89
C ILE A 135 -14.50 11.47 4.50
N VAL A 136 -14.70 11.75 3.20
CA VAL A 136 -15.89 12.49 2.73
C VAL A 136 -17.17 11.71 3.01
N VAL A 137 -17.18 10.40 2.74
CA VAL A 137 -18.32 9.53 3.07
C VAL A 137 -18.60 9.54 4.58
N PHE A 138 -17.55 9.50 5.40
CA PHE A 138 -17.66 9.57 6.85
C PHE A 138 -18.23 10.89 7.36
N ILE A 139 -17.74 12.04 6.87
CA ILE A 139 -18.29 13.36 7.23
C ILE A 139 -19.76 13.42 6.85
N SER A 140 -20.11 12.92 5.66
CA SER A 140 -21.49 12.90 5.18
C SER A 140 -22.40 12.00 6.04
N PHE A 141 -21.87 10.90 6.61
CA PHE A 141 -22.59 10.04 7.55
C PHE A 141 -22.89 10.78 8.87
N TRP A 142 -21.95 11.55 9.40
CA TRP A 142 -22.21 12.38 10.60
C TRP A 142 -23.22 13.49 10.33
N CYS A 143 -23.16 14.14 9.16
CA CYS A 143 -24.16 15.12 8.76
C CYS A 143 -25.58 14.52 8.70
N LEU A 144 -25.70 13.25 8.34
CA LEU A 144 -26.97 12.52 8.39
C LEU A 144 -27.40 12.21 9.84
N LEU A 145 -26.46 11.84 10.71
CA LEU A 145 -26.76 11.55 12.11
C LEU A 145 -27.21 12.80 12.89
N PHE A 146 -26.64 13.97 12.58
CA PHE A 146 -27.01 15.25 13.18
C PHE A 146 -28.23 15.93 12.53
N ASP A 147 -28.92 15.22 11.62
CA ASP A 147 -30.12 15.71 10.89
C ASP A 147 -29.88 17.00 10.07
N VAL A 148 -28.62 17.26 9.68
CA VAL A 148 -28.29 18.29 8.68
C VAL A 148 -28.75 17.84 7.29
N ILE A 149 -28.66 16.52 7.03
CA ILE A 149 -29.28 15.86 5.89
C ILE A 149 -30.56 15.19 6.41
N PRO A 150 -31.73 15.46 5.81
CA PRO A 150 -32.99 14.93 6.32
C PRO A 150 -32.99 13.39 6.30
N GLN A 151 -33.32 12.79 7.45
CA GLN A 151 -33.33 11.33 7.62
C GLN A 151 -34.25 10.58 6.64
N THR A 152 -35.22 11.28 6.03
CA THR A 152 -36.08 10.73 4.96
C THR A 152 -35.30 10.26 3.74
N LYS A 153 -34.09 10.78 3.51
CA LYS A 153 -33.18 10.37 2.43
C LYS A 153 -32.13 9.34 2.86
N GLY A 154 -32.27 8.73 4.03
CA GLY A 154 -31.28 7.78 4.56
C GLY A 154 -30.98 6.61 3.63
N GLN A 155 -32.01 6.03 2.98
CA GLN A 155 -31.80 4.93 2.03
C GLN A 155 -30.99 5.36 0.81
N GLU A 156 -31.27 6.54 0.24
CA GLU A 156 -30.51 7.09 -0.89
C GLU A 156 -29.05 7.35 -0.51
N PHE A 157 -28.81 7.84 0.71
CA PHE A 157 -27.48 8.05 1.25
C PHE A 157 -26.68 6.75 1.37
N PHE A 158 -27.26 5.68 1.92
CA PHE A 158 -26.58 4.39 2.05
C PHE A 158 -26.25 3.76 0.69
N VAL A 159 -27.10 3.95 -0.32
CA VAL A 159 -26.80 3.51 -1.69
C VAL A 159 -25.62 4.28 -2.26
N LEU A 160 -25.60 5.61 -2.10
CA LEU A 160 -24.49 6.46 -2.55
C LEU A 160 -23.17 6.12 -1.84
N ALA A 161 -23.22 5.88 -0.53
CA ALA A 161 -22.07 5.48 0.27
C ALA A 161 -21.50 4.14 -0.20
N ASN A 162 -22.35 3.13 -0.44
CA ASN A 162 -21.91 1.83 -0.97
C ASN A 162 -21.32 1.93 -2.39
N MET A 163 -21.92 2.72 -3.27
CA MET A 163 -21.37 3.01 -4.59
C MET A 163 -19.96 3.62 -4.48
N THR A 164 -19.80 4.57 -3.57
CA THR A 164 -18.52 5.26 -3.33
C THR A 164 -17.46 4.31 -2.77
N LEU A 165 -17.83 3.42 -1.83
CA LEU A 165 -16.94 2.39 -1.30
C LEU A 165 -16.48 1.42 -2.41
N ASN A 166 -17.39 0.95 -3.27
CA ASN A 166 -17.04 0.10 -4.41
C ASN A 166 -16.15 0.83 -5.44
N LEU A 167 -16.36 2.13 -5.64
CA LEU A 167 -15.49 2.96 -6.46
C LEU A 167 -14.08 3.04 -5.87
N THR A 168 -13.93 3.21 -4.56
CA THR A 168 -12.60 3.19 -3.92
C THR A 168 -11.91 1.83 -4.03
N ALA A 169 -12.67 0.74 -3.92
CA ALA A 169 -12.15 -0.62 -4.05
C ALA A 169 -11.56 -0.90 -5.43
N THR A 170 -12.09 -0.27 -6.47
CA THR A 170 -11.63 -0.41 -7.86
C THR A 170 -10.56 0.62 -8.23
N LEU A 171 -10.69 1.87 -7.78
CA LEU A 171 -9.71 2.92 -8.04
C LEU A 171 -8.38 2.68 -7.35
N PHE A 172 -8.38 2.13 -6.13
CA PHE A 172 -7.16 1.88 -5.37
C PHE A 172 -6.12 1.02 -6.12
N PRO A 173 -6.45 -0.20 -6.60
CA PRO A 173 -5.49 -1.03 -7.34
C PRO A 173 -5.07 -0.37 -8.66
N ILE A 174 -5.96 0.35 -9.36
CA ILE A 174 -5.63 1.05 -10.61
C ILE A 174 -4.58 2.14 -10.36
N LEU A 175 -4.82 3.00 -9.36
CA LEU A 175 -3.90 4.07 -8.98
C LEU A 175 -2.56 3.51 -8.48
N PHE A 176 -2.58 2.40 -7.75
CA PHE A 176 -1.38 1.71 -7.30
C PHE A 176 -0.53 1.19 -8.46
N ILE A 177 -1.17 0.58 -9.48
CA ILE A 177 -0.48 0.07 -10.67
C ILE A 177 0.12 1.23 -11.48
N ILE A 178 -0.61 2.32 -11.66
CA ILE A 178 -0.13 3.52 -12.38
C ILE A 178 1.07 4.14 -11.66
N GLY A 179 1.03 4.19 -10.33
CA GLY A 179 2.10 4.73 -9.50
C GLY A 179 3.38 3.89 -9.49
N SER A 180 3.27 2.57 -9.69
CA SER A 180 4.42 1.65 -9.61
C SER A 180 5.14 1.49 -10.95
N ARG A 181 6.27 2.20 -11.12
CA ARG A 181 7.14 2.07 -12.31
C ARG A 181 7.64 0.65 -12.53
N LYS A 182 8.00 -0.09 -11.47
CA LYS A 182 8.49 -1.48 -11.56
C LYS A 182 7.40 -2.40 -12.10
N ILE A 183 6.16 -2.29 -11.60
CA ILE A 183 5.02 -3.10 -12.05
C ILE A 183 4.65 -2.74 -13.48
N ARG A 184 4.60 -1.44 -13.83
CA ARG A 184 4.35 -0.99 -15.20
C ARG A 184 5.38 -1.50 -16.21
N ARG A 185 6.67 -1.51 -15.83
CA ARG A 185 7.73 -2.10 -16.67
C ARG A 185 7.56 -3.62 -16.83
N ARG A 186 7.14 -4.34 -15.78
CA ARG A 186 6.84 -5.78 -15.89
C ARG A 186 5.66 -6.04 -16.81
N PHE A 187 4.58 -5.26 -16.73
CA PHE A 187 3.45 -5.38 -17.67
C PHE A 187 3.86 -5.03 -19.10
N ALA A 188 4.70 -4.00 -19.30
CA ALA A 188 5.22 -3.65 -20.62
C ALA A 188 6.13 -4.75 -21.22
N LYS A 189 6.82 -5.54 -20.39
CA LYS A 189 7.64 -6.71 -20.78
C LYS A 189 6.82 -7.98 -21.07
N ILE A 190 5.63 -8.11 -20.48
CA ILE A 190 4.70 -9.21 -20.76
C ILE A 190 3.96 -8.97 -22.08
N ASN A 191 3.97 -7.74 -22.58
CA ASN A 191 3.37 -7.41 -23.87
C ASN A 191 4.15 -8.13 -24.99
N PRO A 192 3.53 -9.07 -25.73
CA PRO A 192 4.23 -9.92 -26.70
C PRO A 192 4.86 -9.11 -27.85
N PHE A 193 4.37 -7.89 -28.10
CA PHE A 193 4.93 -6.97 -29.09
C PHE A 193 6.30 -6.38 -28.69
N ASN A 194 6.56 -6.20 -27.39
CA ASN A 194 7.83 -5.62 -26.90
C ASN A 194 8.92 -6.67 -26.69
N GLN A 195 8.56 -7.94 -26.49
CA GLN A 195 9.54 -9.03 -26.35
C GLN A 195 10.37 -9.21 -27.63
N GLN A 196 9.79 -9.00 -28.81
CA GLN A 196 10.52 -9.07 -30.08
C GLN A 196 11.46 -7.86 -30.30
N GLN A 197 11.19 -6.71 -29.69
CA GLN A 197 12.08 -5.54 -29.73
C GLN A 197 13.21 -5.63 -28.70
N GLU A 198 12.94 -6.05 -27.45
CA GLU A 198 14.00 -6.20 -26.44
C GLU A 198 14.97 -7.37 -26.77
N ILE A 199 14.54 -8.48 -27.40
CA ILE A 199 15.47 -9.54 -27.83
C ILE A 199 16.47 -9.03 -28.88
N LYS A 200 16.07 -8.08 -29.73
CA LYS A 200 16.97 -7.40 -30.67
C LYS A 200 17.89 -6.39 -29.97
N GLU A 201 17.40 -5.67 -28.96
CA GLU A 201 18.19 -4.68 -28.22
C GLU A 201 19.17 -5.32 -27.21
N GLU A 202 18.80 -6.39 -26.48
CA GLU A 202 19.70 -7.12 -25.58
C GLU A 202 20.84 -7.83 -26.31
N GLN A 203 20.62 -8.25 -27.57
CA GLN A 203 21.70 -8.76 -28.43
C GLN A 203 22.65 -7.64 -28.90
N GLN A 204 22.20 -6.38 -28.96
CA GLN A 204 23.00 -5.24 -29.42
C GLN A 204 23.65 -4.45 -28.27
N MET A 205 23.07 -4.44 -27.07
CA MET A 205 23.50 -3.64 -25.91
C MET A 205 24.10 -4.51 -24.79
N GLY A 206 25.04 -5.39 -25.16
CA GLY A 206 25.91 -6.03 -24.18
C GLY A 206 26.92 -5.02 -23.63
N VAL A 207 26.57 -4.30 -22.56
CA VAL A 207 27.50 -3.36 -21.91
C VAL A 207 28.70 -4.15 -21.37
N ARG A 208 29.86 -3.93 -21.98
CA ARG A 208 31.15 -4.48 -21.56
C ARG A 208 31.86 -3.46 -20.67
N LYS A 209 32.55 -3.92 -19.62
CA LYS A 209 33.52 -3.09 -18.90
C LYS A 209 34.65 -2.67 -19.86
N LEU A 210 35.40 -1.62 -19.51
CA LEU A 210 36.62 -1.22 -20.21
C LEU A 210 37.63 -2.39 -20.31
N ASP A 211 37.60 -3.31 -19.35
CA ASP A 211 38.41 -4.53 -19.32
C ASP A 211 37.85 -5.68 -20.20
N GLY A 212 36.80 -5.44 -21.00
CA GLY A 212 36.23 -6.41 -21.94
C GLY A 212 35.30 -7.46 -21.34
N HIS A 213 35.19 -7.57 -20.01
CA HIS A 213 34.25 -8.49 -19.37
C HIS A 213 32.78 -8.03 -19.52
N ARG A 214 31.89 -8.98 -19.87
CA ARG A 214 30.44 -8.75 -19.96
C ARG A 214 29.82 -8.65 -18.57
N ILE A 215 28.96 -7.66 -18.36
CA ILE A 215 28.15 -7.56 -17.14
C ILE A 215 27.00 -8.56 -17.27
N SER A 216 26.95 -9.56 -16.39
CA SER A 216 25.82 -10.49 -16.34
C SER A 216 24.64 -9.83 -15.62
N PHE A 217 23.51 -9.67 -16.32
CA PHE A 217 22.29 -9.09 -15.74
C PHE A 217 21.55 -10.04 -14.78
N ASN A 218 21.97 -11.31 -14.69
CA ASN A 218 21.49 -12.32 -13.74
C ASN A 218 22.41 -12.44 -12.50
N GLN A 219 22.78 -11.32 -11.89
CA GLN A 219 23.48 -11.32 -10.61
C GLN A 219 22.48 -11.23 -9.46
N SER A 220 22.78 -11.93 -8.36
CA SER A 220 22.06 -11.70 -7.12
C SER A 220 22.31 -10.26 -6.65
N GLN A 221 21.34 -9.70 -5.94
CA GLN A 221 21.39 -8.29 -5.52
C GLN A 221 22.67 -7.96 -4.74
N ASN A 222 23.20 -8.92 -3.97
CA ASN A 222 24.43 -8.78 -3.20
C ASN A 222 25.69 -8.75 -4.09
N GLU A 223 25.78 -9.62 -5.11
CA GLU A 223 26.93 -9.65 -6.05
C GLU A 223 27.04 -8.36 -6.85
N TYR A 224 25.90 -7.77 -7.23
CA TYR A 224 25.87 -6.47 -7.90
C TYR A 224 26.42 -5.34 -7.00
N PHE A 225 26.10 -5.37 -5.70
CA PHE A 225 26.61 -4.41 -4.73
C PHE A 225 28.11 -4.57 -4.47
N GLU A 226 28.61 -5.80 -4.39
CA GLU A 226 30.05 -6.06 -4.28
C GLU A 226 30.81 -5.59 -5.52
N GLN A 227 30.25 -5.78 -6.72
CA GLN A 227 30.85 -5.26 -7.96
C GLN A 227 30.84 -3.74 -8.03
N LEU A 228 29.77 -3.08 -7.60
CA LEU A 228 29.73 -1.61 -7.54
C LEU A 228 30.72 -1.06 -6.50
N GLN A 229 30.81 -1.69 -5.33
CA GLN A 229 31.71 -1.25 -4.27
C GLN A 229 33.18 -1.42 -4.66
N SER A 230 33.54 -2.51 -5.35
CA SER A 230 34.88 -2.73 -5.90
C SER A 230 35.23 -1.83 -7.08
N SER A 231 34.24 -1.32 -7.82
CA SER A 231 34.47 -0.41 -8.96
C SER A 231 34.52 1.07 -8.56
N TRP A 232 34.15 1.41 -7.32
CA TRP A 232 34.06 2.79 -6.80
C TRP A 232 34.93 3.03 -5.56
N ALA A 233 35.65 2.01 -5.07
CA ALA A 233 36.72 2.14 -4.09
C ALA A 233 38.03 2.52 -4.79
#